data_AF-A0AA50DWR3-F1
#
_entry.id   AF-A0AA50DWR3-F1
#
_cell.length_a   1.000
_cell.length_b   1.000
_cell.length_c   1.000
_cell.angle_alpha   90.00
_cell.angle_beta   90.00
_cell.angle_gamma   90.00
#
_symmetry.space_group_name_H-M   'P 1'
#
loop_
_entity.id
_entity.type
_entity.pdbx_description
1 polymer ?
#
loop_
_entity_poly.entity_id
_entity_poly.type
_entity_poly.pdbx_seq_one_letter_code
_entity_poly.pdbx_strand_id
1 'polypeptide(L)'
;MVEGFSRRSEFTLAWGGDITQGNSLTNGLDWGFKQLTRLCSLGVVVILGWIAWVVFTDARPAIAKFGWEFIVSQQWDSSEQLFGGLPYIFGSVVSSFIALIFALPLGLAVAVMTSENLLPAPVRVPIAFLVELIASIPSVIIGLWGIFVFIPVLMPVQGALFKYLGWLPICGTEPFGPSMLVAGLVLTVMIIPTIASISRDILLSVSPSLRSASMALGATRWETICSVILPSASSGIIGATILASR
;
A
#
# COMPACT_ATOMS: atom_id res chain seq x y z
N MET A 1 -8.25 60.63 -1.55
CA MET A 1 -8.51 59.38 -0.81
C MET A 1 -7.33 58.42 -1.00
N VAL A 2 -6.10 58.86 -0.64
CA VAL A 2 -4.82 58.16 -0.90
C VAL A 2 -3.90 58.26 0.33
N GLU A 3 -4.40 57.94 1.52
CA GLU A 3 -3.59 57.94 2.76
C GLU A 3 -3.54 56.57 3.47
N GLY A 4 -4.24 55.55 2.96
CA GLY A 4 -4.37 54.25 3.63
C GLY A 4 -3.24 53.25 3.38
N PHE A 5 -2.35 53.48 2.41
CA PHE A 5 -1.37 52.46 1.97
C PHE A 5 -0.02 52.53 2.69
N SER A 6 0.27 53.61 3.42
CA SER A 6 1.58 53.82 4.07
C SER A 6 1.76 53.06 5.39
N ARG A 7 0.67 52.75 6.13
CA ARG A 7 0.77 52.13 7.47
C ARG A 7 0.99 50.62 7.49
N ARG A 8 0.92 49.93 6.35
CA ARG A 8 1.12 48.46 6.31
C ARG A 8 2.59 48.04 6.38
N SER A 9 3.50 48.95 6.06
CA SER A 9 4.96 48.70 6.08
C SER A 9 5.58 48.82 7.48
N GLU A 10 4.93 49.54 8.40
CA GLU A 10 5.43 49.74 9.77
C GLU A 10 5.06 48.56 10.69
N PHE A 11 3.96 47.86 10.42
CA PHE A 11 3.51 46.74 11.24
C PHE A 11 4.40 45.49 11.09
N THR A 12 5.08 45.34 9.95
CA THR A 12 6.07 44.28 9.71
C THR A 12 7.41 44.53 10.41
N LEU A 13 7.70 45.77 10.81
CA LEU A 13 8.95 46.14 11.48
C LEU A 13 8.85 45.98 13.01
N ALA A 14 7.66 46.12 13.60
CA ALA A 14 7.48 46.01 15.06
C ALA A 14 7.57 44.58 15.60
N TRP A 15 7.39 43.57 14.74
CA TRP A 15 7.53 42.14 15.07
C TRP A 15 8.63 41.46 14.25
N GLY A 16 9.47 42.24 13.55
CA GLY A 16 10.66 41.77 12.85
C GLY A 16 11.85 41.58 13.80
N GLY A 17 11.65 40.80 14.86
CA GLY A 17 12.77 40.27 15.63
C GLY A 17 13.57 39.36 14.70
N ASP A 18 14.83 39.73 14.48
CA ASP A 18 15.79 39.10 13.58
C ASP A 18 16.01 37.61 13.97
N ILE A 19 15.16 36.72 13.45
CA ILE A 19 15.27 35.24 13.62
C ILE A 19 16.56 34.66 13.00
N THR A 20 17.40 35.51 12.40
CA THR A 20 18.65 35.19 11.73
C THR A 20 19.90 35.48 12.56
N GLN A 21 19.78 36.13 13.73
CA GLN A 21 20.92 36.25 14.66
C GLN A 21 21.09 34.97 15.48
N GLY A 22 21.45 33.89 14.77
CA GLY A 22 21.90 32.64 15.36
C GLY A 22 23.19 32.87 16.14
N ASN A 23 23.14 32.59 17.44
CA ASN A 23 24.30 32.58 18.33
C ASN A 23 25.40 31.68 17.71
N SER A 24 26.70 31.95 17.92
CA SER A 24 27.78 31.13 17.33
C SER A 24 27.65 29.63 17.67
N LEU A 25 27.03 29.34 18.82
CA LEU A 25 26.65 28.00 19.27
C LEU A 25 25.59 27.33 18.38
N THR A 26 24.60 28.05 17.85
CA THR A 26 23.57 27.48 16.97
C THR A 26 24.13 27.17 15.58
N ASN A 27 25.05 28.01 15.07
CA ASN A 27 25.70 27.78 13.77
C ASN A 27 26.58 26.53 13.75
N GLY A 28 27.29 26.23 14.85
CA GLY A 28 28.06 24.99 15.00
C GLY A 28 27.16 23.74 15.09
N LEU A 29 26.04 23.86 15.79
CA LEU A 29 25.05 22.79 15.95
C LEU A 29 24.35 22.47 14.62
N ASP A 30 24.00 23.49 13.84
CA ASP A 30 23.42 23.34 12.50
C ASP A 30 24.39 22.69 11.51
N TRP A 31 25.69 23.02 11.59
CA TRP A 31 26.71 22.39 10.75
C TRP A 31 26.89 20.91 11.12
N GLY A 32 26.98 20.59 12.42
CA GLY A 32 27.06 19.22 12.91
C GLY A 32 25.84 18.38 12.48
N PHE A 33 24.64 18.95 12.61
CA PHE A 33 23.40 18.32 12.15
C PHE A 33 23.42 18.04 10.64
N LYS A 34 23.82 19.03 9.82
CA LYS A 34 23.94 18.86 8.36
C LYS A 34 24.91 17.75 7.97
N GLN A 35 26.07 17.64 8.62
CA GLN A 35 27.03 16.56 8.33
C GLN A 35 26.50 15.20 8.78
N LEU A 36 25.84 15.13 9.94
CA LEU A 36 25.22 13.90 10.41
C LEU A 36 24.15 13.40 9.42
N THR A 37 23.24 14.27 8.98
CA THR A 37 22.21 13.90 8.00
C THR A 37 22.83 13.48 6.67
N ARG A 38 23.90 14.15 6.21
CA ARG A 38 24.64 13.76 5.00
C ARG A 38 25.29 12.39 5.15
N LEU A 39 25.91 12.09 6.28
CA LEU A 39 26.50 10.78 6.57
C LEU A 39 25.44 9.68 6.61
N CYS A 40 24.29 9.93 7.26
CA CYS A 40 23.17 8.99 7.26
C CYS A 40 22.64 8.74 5.84
N SER A 41 22.45 9.80 5.04
CA SER A 41 21.99 9.69 3.65
C SER A 41 23.00 8.92 2.78
N LEU A 42 24.29 9.22 2.91
CA LEU A 42 25.36 8.50 2.21
C LEU A 42 25.40 7.02 2.65
N GLY A 43 25.23 6.76 3.95
CA GLY A 43 25.18 5.42 4.51
C GLY A 43 24.08 4.56 3.90
N VAL A 44 22.87 5.12 3.70
CA VAL A 44 21.77 4.43 3.02
C VAL A 44 22.17 4.05 1.60
N VAL A 45 22.77 4.97 0.83
CA VAL A 45 23.20 4.71 -0.54
C VAL A 45 24.28 3.62 -0.59
N VAL A 46 25.24 3.66 0.34
CA VAL A 46 26.31 2.64 0.45
C VAL A 46 25.72 1.27 0.77
N ILE A 47 24.78 1.19 1.73
CA ILE A 47 24.14 -0.07 2.09
C ILE A 47 23.34 -0.64 0.92
N LEU A 48 22.58 0.19 0.19
CA LEU A 48 21.85 -0.26 -1.00
C LEU A 48 22.79 -0.76 -2.09
N GLY A 49 23.91 -0.06 -2.32
CA GLY A 49 24.95 -0.49 -3.25
C GLY A 49 25.59 -1.82 -2.83
N TRP A 50 25.82 -2.00 -1.52
CA TRP A 50 26.35 -3.24 -0.96
C TRP A 50 25.37 -4.41 -1.13
N ILE A 51 24.07 -4.21 -0.84
CA ILE A 51 23.02 -5.21 -1.07
C ILE A 51 22.97 -5.60 -2.55
N ALA A 52 22.97 -4.61 -3.45
CA ALA A 52 22.96 -4.87 -4.88
C ALA A 52 24.19 -5.68 -5.33
N TRP A 53 25.36 -5.36 -4.77
CA TRP A 53 26.59 -6.11 -5.03
C TRP A 53 26.50 -7.56 -4.56
N VAL A 54 26.06 -7.81 -3.33
CA VAL A 54 25.89 -9.17 -2.78
C VAL A 54 24.87 -9.98 -3.59
N VAL A 55 23.70 -9.39 -3.87
CA VAL A 55 22.66 -10.05 -4.68
C VAL A 55 23.19 -10.41 -6.07
N PHE A 56 23.95 -9.51 -6.70
CA PHE A 56 24.52 -9.78 -8.01
C PHE A 56 25.60 -10.87 -7.95
N THR A 57 26.46 -10.88 -6.94
CA THR A 57 27.49 -11.93 -6.80
C THR A 57 26.88 -13.30 -6.56
N ASP A 58 25.83 -13.37 -5.74
CA ASP A 58 25.17 -14.63 -5.40
C ASP A 58 24.28 -15.15 -6.53
N ALA A 59 23.73 -14.25 -7.36
CA ALA A 59 22.93 -14.62 -8.52
C ALA A 59 23.76 -15.12 -9.72
N ARG A 60 25.07 -14.80 -9.80
CA ARG A 60 25.93 -15.15 -10.95
C ARG A 60 25.89 -16.64 -11.35
N PRO A 61 26.02 -17.62 -10.43
CA PRO A 61 25.99 -19.04 -10.79
C PRO A 61 24.64 -19.46 -11.39
N ALA A 62 23.54 -18.92 -10.87
CA ALA A 62 22.20 -19.18 -11.39
C ALA A 62 22.01 -18.58 -12.78
N ILE A 63 22.44 -17.33 -12.99
CA ILE A 63 22.39 -16.66 -14.29
C ILE A 63 23.22 -17.43 -15.33
N ALA A 64 24.41 -17.91 -14.96
CA ALA A 64 25.27 -18.67 -15.86
C ALA A 64 24.67 -20.04 -16.22
N LYS A 65 23.97 -20.71 -15.30
CA LYS A 65 23.39 -22.03 -15.49
C LYS A 65 22.07 -21.99 -16.28
N PHE A 66 21.18 -21.05 -15.97
CA PHE A 66 19.81 -21.02 -16.53
C PHE A 66 19.59 -19.92 -17.57
N GLY A 67 20.43 -18.88 -17.58
CA GLY A 67 20.37 -17.80 -18.57
C GLY A 67 18.98 -17.22 -18.77
N TRP A 68 18.61 -16.99 -20.04
CA TRP A 68 17.31 -16.47 -20.43
C TRP A 68 16.17 -17.49 -20.26
N GLU A 69 16.47 -18.78 -20.38
CA GLU A 69 15.48 -19.86 -20.22
C GLU A 69 14.87 -19.88 -18.83
N PHE A 70 15.58 -19.39 -17.81
CA PHE A 70 15.03 -19.21 -16.46
C PHE A 70 13.67 -18.50 -16.47
N ILE A 71 13.52 -17.41 -17.24
CA ILE A 71 12.32 -16.57 -17.19
C ILE A 71 11.11 -17.25 -17.83
N VAL A 72 11.33 -18.12 -18.82
CA VAL A 72 10.28 -18.76 -19.62
C VAL A 72 10.01 -20.20 -19.18
N SER A 73 11.00 -20.84 -18.54
CA SER A 73 10.89 -22.21 -18.08
C SER A 73 9.84 -22.35 -16.98
N GLN A 74 8.94 -23.33 -17.17
CA GLN A 74 7.96 -23.75 -16.18
C GLN A 74 8.47 -24.90 -15.29
N GLN A 75 9.62 -25.48 -15.63
CA GLN A 75 10.13 -26.65 -14.91
C GLN A 75 10.69 -26.23 -13.56
N TRP A 76 10.20 -26.86 -12.51
CA TRP A 76 10.77 -26.74 -11.18
C TRP A 76 10.96 -28.13 -10.59
N ASP A 77 12.21 -28.59 -10.60
CA ASP A 77 12.61 -29.87 -10.03
C ASP A 77 13.83 -29.69 -9.11
N SER A 78 13.57 -29.77 -7.81
CA SER A 78 14.59 -29.67 -6.76
C SER A 78 15.57 -30.84 -6.77
N SER A 79 15.13 -32.01 -7.25
CA SER A 79 15.95 -33.24 -7.29
C SER A 79 16.97 -33.16 -8.43
N GLU A 80 16.52 -32.73 -9.60
CA GLU A 80 17.35 -32.58 -10.81
C GLU A 80 18.04 -31.20 -10.90
N GLN A 81 17.84 -30.32 -9.90
CA GLN A 81 18.41 -28.97 -9.86
C GLN A 81 18.04 -28.12 -11.09
N LEU A 82 16.80 -28.28 -11.57
CA LEU A 82 16.21 -27.52 -12.67
C LEU A 82 15.24 -26.49 -12.09
N PHE A 83 15.54 -25.20 -12.28
CA PHE A 83 14.77 -24.11 -11.69
C PHE A 83 14.32 -23.14 -12.78
N GLY A 84 13.01 -23.08 -13.01
CA GLY A 84 12.33 -22.11 -13.85
C GLY A 84 11.65 -21.04 -13.00
N GLY A 85 11.81 -19.78 -13.39
CA GLY A 85 11.23 -18.62 -12.74
C GLY A 85 9.78 -18.32 -13.16
N LEU A 86 9.30 -18.85 -14.30
CA LEU A 86 7.97 -18.52 -14.82
C LEU A 86 6.83 -18.82 -13.82
N PRO A 87 6.79 -19.97 -13.11
CA PRO A 87 5.73 -20.26 -12.16
C PRO A 87 5.69 -19.28 -10.98
N TYR A 88 6.85 -18.79 -10.54
CA TYR A 88 6.95 -17.80 -9.45
C TYR A 88 6.52 -16.42 -9.92
N ILE A 89 6.99 -15.97 -11.09
CA ILE A 89 6.61 -14.68 -11.66
C ILE A 89 5.10 -14.66 -11.91
N PHE A 90 4.57 -15.68 -12.58
CA PHE A 90 3.14 -15.80 -12.87
C PHE A 90 2.33 -15.93 -11.58
N GLY A 91 2.74 -16.80 -10.66
CA GLY A 91 2.07 -16.99 -9.37
C GLY A 91 1.98 -15.70 -8.56
N SER A 92 3.07 -14.94 -8.45
CA SER A 92 3.09 -13.63 -7.77
C SER A 92 2.16 -12.62 -8.45
N VAL A 93 2.24 -12.47 -9.77
CA VAL A 93 1.40 -11.50 -10.49
C VAL A 93 -0.09 -11.84 -10.36
N VAL A 94 -0.46 -13.11 -10.56
CA VAL A 94 -1.85 -13.55 -10.51
C VAL A 94 -2.40 -13.50 -9.09
N SER A 95 -1.65 -13.96 -8.10
CA SER A 95 -2.09 -13.91 -6.70
C SER A 95 -2.26 -12.47 -6.19
N SER A 96 -1.32 -11.57 -6.51
CA SER A 96 -1.45 -10.15 -6.18
C SER A 96 -2.61 -9.49 -6.91
N PHE A 97 -2.84 -9.83 -8.18
CA PHE A 97 -3.98 -9.30 -8.94
C PHE A 97 -5.32 -9.72 -8.33
N ILE A 98 -5.48 -11.01 -8.01
CA ILE A 98 -6.66 -11.53 -7.30
C ILE A 98 -6.82 -10.82 -5.96
N ALA A 99 -5.73 -10.67 -5.20
CA ALA A 99 -5.77 -10.01 -3.91
C ALA A 99 -6.25 -8.56 -4.01
N LEU A 100 -5.76 -7.81 -5.00
CA LEU A 100 -6.14 -6.41 -5.23
C LEU A 100 -7.60 -6.25 -5.65
N ILE A 101 -8.15 -7.18 -6.45
CA ILE A 101 -9.57 -7.16 -6.85
C ILE A 101 -10.48 -7.14 -5.62
N PHE A 102 -10.15 -7.90 -4.58
CA PHE A 102 -10.97 -7.96 -3.36
C PHE A 102 -10.54 -6.95 -2.31
N ALA A 103 -9.24 -6.79 -2.08
CA ALA A 103 -8.74 -5.97 -1.00
C ALA A 103 -8.89 -4.47 -1.25
N LEU A 104 -8.74 -4.02 -2.50
CA LEU A 104 -8.86 -2.60 -2.83
C LEU A 104 -10.28 -2.06 -2.52
N PRO A 105 -11.38 -2.65 -3.03
CA PRO A 105 -12.72 -2.15 -2.72
C PRO A 105 -13.06 -2.29 -1.23
N LEU A 106 -12.67 -3.40 -0.58
CA LEU A 106 -12.95 -3.61 0.85
C LEU A 106 -12.16 -2.65 1.74
N GLY A 107 -10.86 -2.51 1.49
CA GLY A 107 -9.98 -1.60 2.22
C GLY A 107 -10.38 -0.13 2.03
N LEU A 108 -10.71 0.27 0.80
CA LEU A 108 -11.20 1.61 0.51
C LEU A 108 -12.56 1.87 1.17
N ALA A 109 -13.47 0.89 1.17
CA ALA A 109 -14.75 1.02 1.85
C ALA A 109 -14.56 1.27 3.35
N VAL A 110 -13.68 0.49 4.01
CA VAL A 110 -13.34 0.72 5.43
C VAL A 110 -12.72 2.12 5.62
N ALA A 111 -11.78 2.51 4.75
CA ALA A 111 -11.13 3.82 4.83
C ALA A 111 -12.13 4.98 4.73
N VAL A 112 -13.07 4.93 3.78
CA VAL A 112 -14.12 5.94 3.60
C VAL A 112 -15.07 5.97 4.80
N MET A 113 -15.54 4.80 5.26
CA MET A 113 -16.46 4.71 6.39
C MET A 113 -15.86 5.23 7.71
N THR A 114 -14.53 5.09 7.86
CA THR A 114 -13.81 5.55 9.06
C THR A 114 -13.30 6.99 8.97
N SER A 115 -13.00 7.51 7.78
CA SER A 115 -12.52 8.89 7.58
C SER A 115 -13.64 9.93 7.46
N GLU A 116 -14.76 9.62 6.80
CA GLU A 116 -15.77 10.63 6.43
C GLU A 116 -16.96 10.69 7.39
N ASN A 117 -16.81 10.13 8.60
CA ASN A 117 -17.82 10.14 9.67
C ASN A 117 -19.23 9.72 9.20
N LEU A 118 -19.32 8.78 8.26
CA LEU A 118 -20.60 8.25 7.77
C LEU A 118 -21.31 7.39 8.80
N LEU A 119 -20.53 6.75 9.68
CA LEU A 119 -21.01 5.91 10.77
C LEU A 119 -20.93 6.65 12.10
N PRO A 120 -21.88 6.41 13.02
CA PRO A 120 -21.81 6.95 14.38
C PRO A 120 -20.58 6.37 15.11
N ALA A 121 -20.01 7.14 16.04
CA ALA A 121 -18.78 6.79 16.74
C ALA A 121 -18.77 5.37 17.36
N PRO A 122 -19.86 4.88 17.98
CA PRO A 122 -19.91 3.53 18.56
C PRO A 122 -19.77 2.39 17.55
N VAL A 123 -20.03 2.64 16.26
CA VAL A 123 -19.87 1.63 15.19
C VAL A 123 -18.52 1.76 14.52
N ARG A 124 -18.10 3.00 14.27
CA ARG A 124 -16.84 3.30 13.59
C ARG A 124 -15.61 2.87 14.39
N VAL A 125 -15.60 3.15 15.69
CA VAL A 125 -14.44 2.88 16.56
C VAL A 125 -14.13 1.37 16.63
N PRO A 126 -15.12 0.47 16.87
CA PRO A 126 -14.88 -0.97 16.80
C PRO A 126 -14.39 -1.45 15.44
N ILE A 127 -14.94 -0.94 14.32
CA ILE A 127 -14.48 -1.35 12.98
C ILE A 127 -13.00 -1.01 12.77
N ALA A 128 -12.61 0.23 13.08
CA ALA A 128 -11.20 0.63 12.96
C ALA A 128 -10.30 -0.24 13.85
N PHE A 129 -10.71 -0.47 15.10
CA PHE A 129 -9.99 -1.34 16.02
C PHE A 129 -9.88 -2.79 15.52
N LEU A 130 -10.95 -3.37 14.98
CA LEU A 130 -10.92 -4.73 14.41
C LEU A 130 -9.94 -4.85 13.24
N VAL A 131 -9.88 -3.83 12.38
CA VAL A 131 -8.93 -3.82 11.26
C VAL A 131 -7.49 -3.72 11.76
N GLU A 132 -7.24 -2.88 12.77
CA GLU A 132 -5.92 -2.79 13.43
C GLU A 132 -5.54 -4.10 14.15
N LEU A 133 -6.51 -4.78 14.77
CA LEU A 133 -6.30 -6.09 15.39
C LEU A 133 -5.92 -7.15 14.35
N ILE A 134 -6.60 -7.19 13.19
CA ILE A 134 -6.24 -8.11 12.10
C ILE A 134 -4.81 -7.81 11.62
N ALA A 135 -4.44 -6.53 11.49
CA ALA A 135 -3.09 -6.12 11.11
C ALA A 135 -2.01 -6.55 12.12
N SER A 136 -2.38 -6.68 13.40
CA SER A 136 -1.47 -7.09 14.47
C SER A 136 -1.19 -8.60 14.49
N ILE A 137 -1.98 -9.42 13.79
CA ILE A 137 -1.77 -10.86 13.76
C ILE A 137 -0.54 -11.16 12.87
N PRO A 138 0.43 -11.95 13.35
CA PRO A 138 1.57 -12.37 12.55
C PRO A 138 1.15 -13.02 11.22
N SER A 139 1.82 -12.64 10.13
CA SER A 139 1.51 -13.08 8.77
C SER A 139 1.46 -14.61 8.62
N VAL A 140 2.38 -15.34 9.29
CA VAL A 140 2.44 -16.80 9.25
C VAL A 140 1.16 -17.45 9.80
N ILE A 141 0.57 -16.86 10.85
CA ILE A 141 -0.66 -17.37 11.46
C ILE A 141 -1.83 -17.20 10.49
N ILE A 142 -1.97 -16.03 9.86
CA ILE A 142 -3.01 -15.78 8.85
C ILE A 142 -2.85 -16.71 7.65
N GLY A 143 -1.60 -16.93 7.19
CA GLY A 143 -1.30 -17.83 6.09
C GLY A 143 -1.74 -19.27 6.37
N LEU A 144 -1.32 -19.82 7.52
CA LEU A 144 -1.68 -21.18 7.91
C LEU A 144 -3.18 -21.33 8.19
N TRP A 145 -3.78 -20.37 8.91
CA TRP A 145 -5.23 -20.31 9.13
C TRP A 145 -5.99 -20.30 7.81
N GLY A 146 -5.54 -19.48 6.87
CA GLY A 146 -6.17 -19.34 5.56
C GLY A 146 -6.14 -20.62 4.75
N ILE A 147 -5.08 -21.43 4.85
CA ILE A 147 -5.05 -22.77 4.25
C ILE A 147 -6.16 -23.65 4.86
N PHE A 148 -6.25 -23.72 6.19
CA PHE A 148 -7.22 -24.61 6.84
C PHE A 148 -8.68 -24.14 6.74
N VAL A 149 -8.91 -22.84 6.53
CA VAL A 149 -10.27 -22.27 6.42
C VAL A 149 -10.69 -22.10 4.97
N PHE A 150 -9.88 -21.47 4.13
CA PHE A 150 -10.29 -21.17 2.76
C PHE A 150 -10.30 -22.40 1.86
N ILE A 151 -9.39 -23.36 2.02
CA ILE A 151 -9.39 -24.57 1.19
C ILE A 151 -10.72 -25.33 1.29
N PRO A 152 -11.20 -25.75 2.49
CA PRO A 152 -12.45 -26.50 2.57
C PRO A 152 -13.66 -25.67 2.15
N VAL A 153 -13.65 -24.36 2.39
CA VAL A 153 -14.75 -23.46 2.00
C VAL A 153 -14.81 -23.25 0.49
N LEU A 154 -13.65 -23.12 -0.17
CA LEU A 154 -13.57 -22.81 -1.59
C LEU A 154 -13.55 -24.05 -2.48
N MET A 155 -13.21 -25.23 -1.97
CA MET A 155 -13.25 -26.48 -2.74
C MET A 155 -14.61 -26.72 -3.44
N PRO A 156 -15.79 -26.61 -2.77
CA PRO A 156 -17.07 -26.76 -3.44
C PRO A 156 -17.34 -25.64 -4.46
N VAL A 157 -16.90 -24.41 -4.19
CA VAL A 157 -17.04 -23.27 -5.10
C VAL A 157 -16.20 -23.48 -6.35
N GLN A 158 -14.95 -23.92 -6.22
CA GLN A 158 -14.05 -24.26 -7.32
C GLN A 158 -14.59 -25.42 -8.15
N GLY A 159 -15.15 -26.45 -7.50
CA GLY A 159 -15.81 -27.57 -8.19
C GLY A 159 -17.04 -27.12 -9.00
N ALA A 160 -17.86 -26.24 -8.44
CA ALA A 160 -18.97 -25.63 -9.16
C ALA A 160 -18.47 -24.76 -10.34
N LEU A 161 -17.45 -23.95 -10.11
CA LEU A 161 -16.85 -23.08 -11.13
C LEU A 161 -16.28 -23.91 -12.29
N PHE A 162 -15.57 -25.00 -12.00
CA PHE A 162 -15.06 -25.92 -13.01
C PHE A 162 -16.21 -26.60 -13.78
N LYS A 163 -17.27 -27.02 -13.10
CA LYS A 163 -18.42 -27.67 -13.75
C LYS A 163 -19.20 -26.75 -14.68
N TYR A 164 -19.45 -25.50 -14.29
CA TYR A 164 -20.30 -24.57 -15.04
C TYR A 164 -19.50 -23.65 -15.98
N LEU A 165 -18.29 -23.26 -15.59
CA LEU A 165 -17.42 -22.32 -16.28
C LEU A 165 -16.10 -22.94 -16.73
N GLY A 166 -15.93 -24.26 -16.67
CA GLY A 166 -14.70 -24.95 -17.12
C GLY A 166 -14.36 -24.77 -18.60
N TRP A 167 -15.28 -24.21 -19.39
CA TRP A 167 -15.02 -23.77 -20.76
C TRP A 167 -14.17 -22.48 -20.84
N LEU A 168 -14.10 -21.69 -19.77
CA LEU A 168 -13.21 -20.53 -19.68
C LEU A 168 -11.78 -20.99 -19.33
N PRO A 169 -10.74 -20.44 -20.00
CA PRO A 169 -9.35 -20.82 -19.77
C PRO A 169 -8.87 -20.55 -18.33
N ILE A 170 -9.52 -19.65 -17.59
CA ILE A 170 -9.20 -19.31 -16.19
C ILE A 170 -9.85 -20.29 -15.20
N CYS A 171 -10.97 -20.92 -15.57
CA CYS A 171 -11.75 -21.82 -14.72
C CYS A 171 -11.66 -23.30 -15.15
N GLY A 172 -10.89 -23.60 -16.21
CA GLY A 172 -10.71 -24.94 -16.75
C GLY A 172 -9.65 -25.79 -16.04
N THR A 173 -9.02 -25.27 -14.99
CA THR A 173 -8.10 -26.05 -14.15
C THR A 173 -8.87 -26.91 -13.16
N GLU A 174 -8.44 -28.16 -12.99
CA GLU A 174 -9.04 -29.06 -12.02
C GLU A 174 -8.97 -28.46 -10.60
N PRO A 175 -10.06 -28.55 -9.80
CA PRO A 175 -10.07 -28.03 -8.44
C PRO A 175 -8.94 -28.63 -7.60
N PHE A 176 -8.05 -27.79 -7.12
CA PHE A 176 -6.91 -28.17 -6.30
C PHE A 176 -6.93 -27.37 -5.01
N GLY A 177 -6.60 -28.01 -3.88
CA GLY A 177 -6.71 -27.37 -2.56
C GLY A 177 -5.89 -26.08 -2.47
N PRO A 178 -4.55 -26.15 -2.59
CA PRO A 178 -3.69 -24.97 -2.70
C PRO A 178 -3.78 -24.28 -4.08
N SER A 179 -4.91 -23.64 -4.38
CA SER A 179 -5.11 -22.92 -5.65
C SER A 179 -4.69 -21.44 -5.58
N MET A 180 -4.50 -20.82 -6.75
CA MET A 180 -4.22 -19.38 -6.86
C MET A 180 -5.33 -18.50 -6.26
N LEU A 181 -6.58 -18.96 -6.30
CA LEU A 181 -7.71 -18.27 -5.69
C LEU A 181 -7.60 -18.26 -4.16
N VAL A 182 -7.23 -19.40 -3.57
CA VAL A 182 -6.98 -19.50 -2.11
C VAL A 182 -5.83 -18.57 -1.74
N ALA A 183 -4.69 -18.65 -2.45
CA ALA A 183 -3.54 -17.79 -2.18
C ALA A 183 -3.88 -16.29 -2.28
N GLY A 184 -4.62 -15.87 -3.31
CA GLY A 184 -5.06 -14.49 -3.47
C GLY A 184 -6.03 -14.03 -2.38
N LEU A 185 -6.93 -14.89 -1.90
CA LEU A 185 -7.85 -14.56 -0.80
C LEU A 185 -7.16 -14.51 0.56
N VAL A 186 -6.16 -15.35 0.80
CA VAL A 186 -5.29 -15.24 1.98
C VAL A 186 -4.56 -13.90 1.97
N LEU A 187 -3.93 -13.55 0.85
CA LEU A 187 -3.28 -12.25 0.67
C LEU A 187 -4.25 -11.09 0.83
N THR A 188 -5.49 -11.22 0.35
CA THR A 188 -6.55 -10.21 0.51
C THR A 188 -6.72 -9.85 1.99
N VAL A 189 -6.87 -10.85 2.87
CA VAL A 189 -7.02 -10.62 4.32
C VAL A 189 -5.81 -9.88 4.91
N MET A 190 -4.60 -10.18 4.42
CA MET A 190 -3.37 -9.56 4.90
C MET A 190 -3.20 -8.10 4.45
N ILE A 191 -3.58 -7.76 3.22
CA ILE A 191 -3.34 -6.43 2.66
C ILE A 191 -4.48 -5.44 2.93
N ILE A 192 -5.70 -5.93 3.23
CA ILE A 192 -6.87 -5.09 3.58
C ILE A 192 -6.53 -4.06 4.67
N PRO A 193 -5.93 -4.44 5.83
CA PRO A 193 -5.67 -3.47 6.90
C PRO A 193 -4.70 -2.38 6.50
N THR A 194 -3.68 -2.71 5.71
CA THR A 194 -2.70 -1.77 5.18
C THR A 194 -3.34 -0.78 4.21
N ILE A 195 -4.17 -1.27 3.27
CA ILE A 195 -4.90 -0.40 2.34
C ILE A 195 -5.85 0.52 3.14
N ALA A 196 -6.58 -0.04 4.11
CA ALA A 196 -7.55 0.70 4.91
C ALA A 196 -6.91 1.81 5.75
N SER A 197 -5.82 1.52 6.47
CA SER A 197 -5.17 2.51 7.35
C SER A 197 -4.53 3.64 6.57
N ILE A 198 -3.74 3.32 5.54
CA ILE A 198 -3.01 4.32 4.76
C ILE A 198 -4.00 5.15 3.92
N SER A 199 -5.00 4.51 3.29
CA SER A 199 -6.02 5.25 2.53
C SER A 199 -6.83 6.18 3.44
N ARG A 200 -7.13 5.76 4.68
CA ARG A 200 -7.81 6.62 5.65
C ARG A 200 -6.99 7.87 5.97
N ASP A 201 -5.69 7.72 6.21
CA ASP A 201 -4.81 8.85 6.49
C ASP A 201 -4.72 9.82 5.30
N ILE A 202 -4.66 9.28 4.09
CA ILE A 202 -4.70 10.08 2.85
C ILE A 202 -6.03 10.83 2.74
N LEU A 203 -7.17 10.17 2.97
CA LEU A 203 -8.49 10.81 2.91
C LEU A 203 -8.60 11.94 3.94
N LEU A 204 -8.12 11.72 5.17
CA LEU A 204 -8.10 12.74 6.22
C LEU A 204 -7.18 13.93 5.89
N SER A 205 -6.15 13.73 5.06
CA SER A 205 -5.24 14.79 4.62
C SER A 205 -5.86 15.75 3.59
N VAL A 206 -6.95 15.35 2.91
CA VAL A 206 -7.66 16.22 1.97
C VAL A 206 -8.20 17.45 2.72
N SER A 207 -8.10 18.63 2.13
CA SER A 207 -8.48 19.87 2.83
C SER A 207 -9.97 19.89 3.22
N PRO A 208 -10.32 20.38 4.43
CA PRO A 208 -11.72 20.56 4.84
C PRO A 208 -12.49 21.54 3.94
N SER A 209 -11.80 22.54 3.37
CA SER A 209 -12.40 23.56 2.50
C SER A 209 -13.05 22.96 1.25
N LEU A 210 -12.42 21.95 0.64
CA LEU A 210 -12.99 21.22 -0.51
C LEU A 210 -14.31 20.53 -0.15
N ARG A 211 -14.40 19.95 1.06
CA ARG A 211 -15.62 19.30 1.56
C ARG A 211 -16.74 20.33 1.73
N SER A 212 -16.45 21.43 2.41
CA SER A 212 -17.44 22.49 2.64
C SER A 212 -17.88 23.20 1.36
N ALA A 213 -16.98 23.41 0.40
CA ALA A 213 -17.30 24.05 -0.87
C ALA A 213 -18.23 23.18 -1.73
N SER A 214 -17.94 21.88 -1.82
CA SER A 214 -18.81 20.91 -2.52
C SER A 214 -20.22 20.89 -1.92
N MET A 215 -20.33 20.79 -0.60
CA MET A 215 -21.63 20.79 0.07
C MET A 215 -22.37 22.13 -0.07
N ALA A 216 -21.65 23.27 -0.12
CA ALA A 216 -22.24 24.58 -0.35
C ALA A 216 -22.82 24.75 -1.77
N LEU A 217 -22.30 24.01 -2.74
CA LEU A 217 -22.85 23.93 -4.10
C LEU A 217 -24.07 23.00 -4.21
N GLY A 218 -24.55 22.46 -3.09
CA GLY A 218 -25.72 21.58 -3.02
C GLY A 218 -25.42 20.09 -3.18
N ALA A 219 -24.14 19.70 -3.23
CA ALA A 219 -23.77 18.28 -3.31
C ALA A 219 -24.05 17.57 -1.97
N THR A 220 -24.54 16.33 -2.07
CA THR A 220 -24.70 15.45 -0.91
C THR A 220 -23.34 14.99 -0.38
N ARG A 221 -23.33 14.41 0.83
CA ARG A 221 -22.10 13.82 1.41
C ARG A 221 -21.53 12.73 0.51
N TRP A 222 -22.36 11.86 -0.03
CA TRP A 222 -21.92 10.78 -0.92
C TRP A 222 -21.34 11.31 -2.23
N GLU A 223 -22.01 12.29 -2.85
CA GLU A 223 -21.50 12.94 -4.07
C GLU A 223 -20.17 13.66 -3.82
N THR A 224 -20.03 14.32 -2.66
CA THR A 224 -18.78 14.98 -2.27
C THR A 224 -17.64 13.95 -2.12
N ILE A 225 -17.90 12.81 -1.49
CA ILE A 225 -16.91 11.74 -1.34
C ILE A 225 -16.51 11.18 -2.70
N CYS A 226 -17.48 10.78 -3.52
CA CYS A 226 -17.22 10.10 -4.78
C CYS A 226 -16.64 11.04 -5.86
N SER A 227 -17.07 12.30 -5.90
CA SER A 227 -16.75 13.21 -7.01
C SER A 227 -15.62 14.18 -6.70
N VAL A 228 -15.32 14.43 -5.42
CA VAL A 228 -14.30 15.42 -4.99
C VAL A 228 -13.20 14.76 -4.19
N ILE A 229 -13.54 14.05 -3.11
CA ILE A 229 -12.54 13.53 -2.16
C ILE A 229 -11.77 12.35 -2.75
N LEU A 230 -12.46 11.32 -3.25
CA LEU A 230 -11.81 10.13 -3.83
C LEU A 230 -10.90 10.48 -5.02
N PRO A 231 -11.32 11.30 -6.00
CA PRO A 231 -10.44 11.71 -7.09
C PRO A 231 -9.23 12.53 -6.61
N SER A 232 -9.43 13.43 -5.63
CA SER A 232 -8.33 14.23 -5.07
C SER A 232 -7.32 13.39 -4.28
N ALA A 233 -7.75 12.29 -3.68
CA ALA A 233 -6.91 11.37 -2.91
C ALA A 233 -6.33 10.21 -3.75
N SER A 234 -6.70 10.11 -5.03
CA SER A 234 -6.43 8.94 -5.88
C SER A 234 -4.95 8.58 -5.99
N SER A 235 -4.07 9.56 -6.18
CA SER A 235 -2.62 9.34 -6.27
C SER A 235 -2.05 8.73 -4.99
N GLY A 236 -2.52 9.19 -3.83
CA GLY A 236 -2.17 8.61 -2.54
C GLY A 236 -2.71 7.19 -2.39
N ILE A 237 -3.97 6.94 -2.73
CA ILE A 237 -4.62 5.62 -2.63
C ILE A 237 -3.89 4.60 -3.52
N ILE A 238 -3.51 4.99 -4.74
CA ILE A 238 -2.70 4.15 -5.63
C ILE A 238 -1.34 3.86 -4.98
N GLY A 239 -0.68 4.86 -4.40
CA GLY A 239 0.58 4.66 -3.65
C GLY A 239 0.43 3.71 -2.47
N ALA A 240 -0.65 3.85 -1.69
CA ALA A 240 -0.99 2.97 -0.58
C ALA A 240 -1.20 1.52 -1.05
N THR A 241 -1.87 1.36 -2.19
CA THR A 241 -2.15 0.05 -2.78
C THR A 241 -0.86 -0.64 -3.24
N ILE A 242 0.03 0.08 -3.91
CA ILE A 242 1.34 -0.44 -4.33
C ILE A 242 2.19 -0.82 -3.11
N LEU A 243 2.14 -0.03 -2.04
CA LEU A 243 2.86 -0.33 -0.81
C LEU A 243 2.30 -1.54 -0.07
N ALA A 244 1.00 -1.80 -0.21
CA ALA A 244 0.34 -2.94 0.39
C ALA A 244 0.59 -4.26 -0.38
N SER A 245 0.86 -4.18 -1.69
CA SER A 245 1.04 -5.35 -2.56
C SER A 245 2.47 -5.91 -2.60
N ARG A 246 3.35 -5.48 -1.69
CA ARG A 246 4.76 -5.87 -1.64
C ARG A 246 5.04 -7.00 -0.64
#